data_AF-A0A7C3YL63-F1
#
_entry.id   AF-A0A7C3YL63-F1
#
_cell.length_a   1.000
_cell.length_b   1.000
_cell.length_c   1.000
_cell.angle_alpha   90.00
_cell.angle_beta   90.00
_cell.angle_gamma   90.00
#
_symmetry.space_group_name_H-M   'P 1'
#
loop_
_entity.id
_entity.type
_entity.pdbx_description
1 polymer ?
#
loop_
_entity_poly.entity_id
_entity_poly.type
_entity_poly.pdbx_seq_one_letter_code
_entity_poly.pdbx_strand_id
1 'polypeptide(L)'
;NRDGGRVTVRLRRSDGDDGVVIAVSDTGIGLTREEAAKLFTEFTRIKNEHTVKIMGSGLGLSTVRKIANMYDGSATVESEPGVGSTFTVVLRDAVATAAGAPR
;
A
#
# COMPACT_ATOMS: atom_id res chain seq x y z
N ASN A 1 13.26 10.25 1.16
CA ASN A 1 13.45 10.16 -0.31
C ASN A 1 14.94 10.32 -0.60
N ARG A 2 15.48 9.68 -1.63
CA ARG A 2 16.91 9.79 -2.00
C ARG A 2 17.05 10.45 -3.38
N ASP A 3 18.07 11.27 -3.58
CA ASP A 3 18.34 11.87 -4.89
C ASP A 3 18.62 10.76 -5.92
N GLY A 4 18.06 10.91 -7.12
CA GLY A 4 18.08 9.86 -8.15
C GLY A 4 17.22 8.62 -7.84
N GLY A 5 16.44 8.65 -6.76
CA GLY A 5 15.48 7.60 -6.42
C GLY A 5 14.37 7.45 -7.46
N ARG A 6 13.79 6.25 -7.54
CA ARG A 6 12.69 5.95 -8.45
C ARG A 6 11.50 5.41 -7.67
N VAL A 7 10.31 5.77 -8.14
CA VAL A 7 9.07 5.08 -7.79
C VAL A 7 8.50 4.45 -9.05
N THR A 8 8.10 3.18 -8.96
CA THR A 8 7.48 2.42 -10.04
C THR A 8 6.10 2.00 -9.59
N VAL A 9 5.09 2.28 -10.41
CA VAL A 9 3.71 1.81 -10.19
C VAL A 9 3.39 0.75 -11.23
N ARG A 10 2.93 -0.42 -10.79
CA ARG A 10 2.49 -1.51 -11.65
C ARG A 10 1.05 -1.87 -11.33
N LEU A 11 0.26 -2.07 -12.37
CA LEU A 11 -1.11 -2.55 -12.27
C LEU A 11 -1.21 -3.85 -13.07
N ARG A 12 -1.87 -4.85 -12.49
CA ARG A 12 -2.18 -6.11 -13.17
C ARG A 12 -3.53 -6.64 -12.68
N ARG A 13 -4.14 -7.51 -13.48
CA ARG A 13 -5.24 -8.36 -13.00
C ARG A 13 -4.69 -9.38 -12.00
N SER A 14 -5.50 -9.73 -11.01
CA SER A 14 -5.19 -10.87 -10.14
C SER A 14 -5.37 -12.16 -10.92
N ASP A 15 -4.51 -13.14 -10.65
CA ASP A 15 -4.56 -14.44 -11.32
C ASP A 15 -5.65 -15.29 -10.64
N GLY A 16 -6.76 -15.55 -11.33
CA GLY A 16 -7.84 -16.42 -10.84
C GLY A 16 -8.86 -15.80 -9.88
N ASP A 17 -8.57 -14.62 -9.31
CA ASP A 17 -9.52 -13.82 -8.53
C ASP A 17 -9.95 -12.58 -9.35
N ASP A 18 -11.25 -12.33 -9.48
CA ASP A 18 -11.77 -11.11 -10.08
C ASP A 18 -11.31 -9.88 -9.27
N GLY A 19 -10.28 -9.19 -9.75
CA GLY A 19 -9.71 -8.05 -9.07
C GLY A 19 -8.46 -7.46 -9.73
N VAL A 20 -7.96 -6.38 -9.11
CA VAL A 20 -6.76 -5.65 -9.53
C VAL A 20 -5.70 -5.67 -8.43
N VAL A 21 -4.44 -5.85 -8.83
CA VAL A 21 -3.27 -5.72 -7.98
C VAL A 21 -2.50 -4.47 -8.39
N ILE A 22 -2.33 -3.56 -7.45
CA ILE A 22 -1.57 -2.32 -7.59
C ILE A 22 -0.31 -2.46 -6.73
N ALA A 23 0.86 -2.42 -7.36
CA ALA A 23 2.14 -2.47 -6.68
C ALA A 23 2.89 -1.15 -6.87
N VAL A 24 3.28 -0.51 -5.76
CA VAL A 24 4.07 0.72 -5.74
C VAL A 24 5.42 0.42 -5.10
N SER A 25 6.47 0.38 -5.92
CA SER A 25 7.84 0.10 -5.48
C SER A 25 8.67 1.38 -5.49
N ASP A 26 9.26 1.73 -4.36
CA ASP A 26 10.25 2.80 -4.24
C ASP A 26 11.66 2.23 -4.03
N THR A 27 12.66 3.05 -4.34
CA THR A 27 14.07 2.74 -4.04
C THR A 27 14.56 3.56 -2.85
N GLY A 28 13.72 3.83 -1.86
CA GLY A 28 14.00 4.69 -0.73
C GLY A 28 14.92 4.04 0.30
N ILE A 29 14.78 4.49 1.55
CA ILE A 29 15.59 4.03 2.68
C ILE A 29 15.20 2.62 3.17
N GLY A 30 14.06 2.09 2.73
CA GLY A 30 13.51 0.85 3.26
C GLY A 30 13.09 0.95 4.74
N LEU A 31 12.69 -0.19 5.30
CA LEU A 31 12.17 -0.35 6.65
C LEU A 31 12.66 -1.67 7.23
N THR A 32 12.87 -1.75 8.54
CA THR A 32 13.04 -3.04 9.20
C THR A 32 11.72 -3.81 9.23
N ARG A 33 11.77 -5.11 9.54
CA ARG A 33 10.57 -5.94 9.68
C ARG A 33 9.63 -5.41 10.76
N GLU A 34 10.17 -4.93 11.87
CA GLU A 34 9.41 -4.37 13.00
C GLU A 34 8.76 -3.03 12.65
N GLU A 35 9.44 -2.20 11.85
CA GLU A 35 8.90 -0.95 11.33
C GLU A 35 7.78 -1.21 10.32
N ALA A 36 8.01 -2.12 9.36
CA ALA A 36 7.03 -2.53 8.36
C ALA A 36 5.75 -3.09 8.99
N ALA A 37 5.87 -3.88 10.06
CA ALA A 37 4.72 -4.44 10.78
C ALA A 37 3.81 -3.37 11.41
N LYS A 38 4.35 -2.20 11.76
CA LYS A 38 3.61 -1.11 12.41
C LYS A 38 3.07 -0.06 11.42
N LEU A 39 3.48 -0.15 10.16
CA LEU A 39 3.30 0.90 9.16
C LEU A 39 1.83 1.19 8.81
N PHE A 40 0.95 0.20 9.00
CA PHE A 40 -0.49 0.31 8.72
C PHE A 40 -1.33 0.74 9.93
N THR A 41 -0.69 0.99 11.08
CA THR A 41 -1.38 1.43 12.30
C THR A 41 -1.65 2.93 12.24
N GLU A 42 -2.84 3.36 12.67
CA GLU A 42 -3.20 4.78 12.69
C GLU A 42 -2.26 5.60 13.58
N PHE A 43 -1.97 6.83 13.14
CA PHE A 43 -1.07 7.76 13.82
C PHE A 43 0.36 7.24 14.02
N THR A 44 0.69 6.09 13.42
CA THR A 44 2.01 5.52 13.54
C THR A 44 2.93 6.14 12.50
N ARG A 45 4.04 6.66 13.01
CA ARG A 45 5.14 7.16 12.19
C ARG A 45 6.40 6.48 12.64
N ILE A 46 7.07 5.84 11.69
CA ILE A 46 8.43 5.37 11.90
C ILE A 46 9.30 6.62 12.01
N LYS A 47 9.88 6.83 13.20
CA LYS A 47 10.77 7.96 13.50
C LYS A 47 12.18 7.40 13.64
N ASN A 48 12.96 7.51 12.58
CA ASN A 48 14.39 7.23 12.57
C ASN A 48 15.13 8.46 12.04
N GLU A 49 16.46 8.42 12.02
CA GLU A 49 17.31 9.53 11.59
C GLU A 49 16.93 10.09 10.22
N HIS A 50 16.39 9.24 9.34
CA HIS A 50 15.99 9.58 7.98
C HIS A 50 14.55 10.11 7.85
N THR A 51 13.65 9.80 8.79
CA THR A 51 12.22 10.17 8.72
C THR A 51 11.79 11.20 9.74
N VAL A 52 12.63 11.51 10.75
CA VAL A 52 12.29 12.43 11.85
C VAL A 52 11.93 13.84 11.37
N LYS A 53 12.53 14.30 10.25
CA LYS A 53 12.27 15.63 9.66
C LYS A 53 11.07 15.67 8.71
N ILE A 54 10.51 14.52 8.33
CA ILE A 54 9.38 14.47 7.38
C ILE A 54 8.09 14.77 8.15
N MET A 55 7.30 15.76 7.74
CA MET A 55 6.00 16.05 8.39
C MET A 55 4.89 15.13 7.87
N GLY A 56 3.88 14.85 8.72
CA GLY A 56 2.73 14.02 8.35
C GLY A 56 1.96 13.50 9.58
N SER A 57 0.69 13.14 9.39
CA SER A 57 -0.21 12.63 10.44
C SER A 57 -0.08 11.12 10.69
N GLY A 58 0.53 10.37 9.77
CA GLY A 58 0.59 8.90 9.85
C GLY A 58 -0.74 8.21 9.50
N LEU A 59 -1.66 8.89 8.82
CA LEU A 59 -2.97 8.33 8.47
C LEU A 59 -3.03 7.72 7.06
N GLY A 60 -2.11 8.06 6.17
CA GLY A 60 -2.22 7.69 4.75
C GLY A 60 -2.35 6.18 4.52
N LEU A 61 -1.44 5.38 5.08
CA LEU A 61 -1.43 3.93 4.88
C LEU A 61 -2.54 3.20 5.63
N SER A 62 -2.94 3.68 6.80
CA SER A 62 -4.10 3.11 7.50
C SER A 62 -5.40 3.39 6.73
N THR A 63 -5.55 4.56 6.12
CA THR A 63 -6.67 4.85 5.20
C THR A 63 -6.63 3.94 3.97
N VAL A 64 -5.46 3.73 3.34
CA VAL A 64 -5.32 2.81 2.20
C VAL A 64 -5.76 1.40 2.58
N ARG A 65 -5.32 0.88 3.74
CA ARG A 65 -5.74 -0.44 4.22
C ARG A 65 -7.24 -0.51 4.48
N LYS A 66 -7.83 0.52 5.11
CA LYS A 66 -9.28 0.60 5.32
C LYS A 66 -10.04 0.57 3.99
N ILE A 67 -9.61 1.34 3.00
CA ILE A 67 -10.22 1.35 1.66
C ILE A 67 -10.07 -0.02 0.99
N ALA A 68 -8.88 -0.61 0.99
CA ALA A 68 -8.67 -1.93 0.40
C ALA A 68 -9.58 -3.00 1.04
N ASN A 69 -9.71 -2.98 2.36
CA ASN A 69 -10.59 -3.89 3.08
C ASN A 69 -12.08 -3.67 2.74
N MET A 70 -12.51 -2.44 2.45
CA MET A 70 -13.89 -2.17 2.00
C MET A 70 -14.20 -2.77 0.61
N TYR A 71 -13.18 -3.06 -0.19
CA TYR A 71 -13.28 -3.72 -1.50
C TYR A 71 -12.93 -5.22 -1.41
N ASP A 72 -13.10 -5.83 -0.23
CA ASP A 72 -12.76 -7.24 0.06
C ASP A 72 -11.33 -7.62 -0.36
N GLY A 73 -10.45 -6.63 -0.33
CA GLY A 73 -9.08 -6.68 -0.76
C GLY A 73 -8.10 -6.66 0.41
N SER A 74 -6.89 -6.22 0.14
CA SER A 74 -5.84 -6.10 1.17
C SER A 74 -4.79 -5.06 0.81
N ALA A 75 -4.04 -4.59 1.81
CA ALA A 75 -2.88 -3.74 1.62
C ALA A 75 -1.69 -4.27 2.43
N THR A 76 -0.59 -4.61 1.76
CA THR A 76 0.63 -5.18 2.35
C THR A 76 1.87 -4.35 1.98
N VAL A 77 2.96 -4.58 2.70
CA VAL A 77 4.26 -3.97 2.42
C VAL A 77 5.36 -5.01 2.58
N GLU A 78 6.29 -5.01 1.64
CA GLU A 78 7.57 -5.70 1.71
C GLU A 78 8.66 -4.63 1.64
N SER A 79 9.66 -4.70 2.51
CA SER A 79 10.69 -3.67 2.59
C SER A 79 12.00 -4.24 3.11
N GLU A 80 13.10 -3.67 2.61
CA GLU A 80 14.45 -4.02 3.04
C GLU A 80 15.26 -2.73 3.27
N PRO A 81 15.91 -2.57 4.45
CA PRO A 81 16.70 -1.38 4.76
C PRO A 81 17.78 -1.10 3.70
N GLY A 82 17.84 0.14 3.23
CA GLY A 82 18.77 0.61 2.21
C GLY A 82 18.39 0.27 0.76
N VAL A 83 17.44 -0.66 0.54
CA VAL A 83 17.01 -1.09 -0.80
C VAL A 83 15.77 -0.34 -1.25
N GLY A 84 14.73 -0.29 -0.41
CA GLY A 84 13.45 0.33 -0.72
C GLY A 84 12.26 -0.47 -0.19
N SER A 85 11.06 -0.11 -0.64
CA SER A 85 9.83 -0.78 -0.24
C SER A 85 8.91 -1.03 -1.43
N THR A 86 8.13 -2.10 -1.37
CA THR A 86 7.01 -2.36 -2.27
C THR A 86 5.72 -2.46 -1.48
N PHE A 87 4.80 -1.56 -1.78
CA PHE A 87 3.45 -1.55 -1.25
C PHE A 87 2.52 -2.21 -2.24
N THR A 88 1.77 -3.22 -1.80
CA THR A 88 0.84 -3.95 -2.66
C THR A 88 -0.58 -3.75 -2.15
N VAL A 89 -1.46 -3.26 -3.02
CA VAL A 89 -2.90 -3.13 -2.76
C VAL A 89 -3.64 -4.06 -3.71
N VAL A 90 -4.47 -4.92 -3.15
CA VAL A 90 -5.40 -5.79 -3.88
C VAL A 90 -6.79 -5.24 -3.66
N LEU A 91 -7.57 -5.09 -4.73
CA LEU A 91 -8.99 -4.75 -4.69
C LEU A 91 -9.74 -5.82 -5.48
N ARG A 92 -10.83 -6.37 -4.93
CA ARG A 92 -11.71 -7.27 -5.70
C ARG A 92 -12.62 -6.44 -6.61
N ASP A 93 -13.01 -7.04 -7.71
CA ASP A 93 -14.02 -6.44 -8.58
C ASP A 93 -15.34 -6.31 -7.81
N ALA A 94 -16.12 -5.31 -8.19
CA ALA A 94 -17.50 -5.28 -7.75
C ALA A 94 -18.18 -6.58 -8.22
N VAL A 95 -18.84 -7.28 -7.30
CA VAL A 95 -19.78 -8.33 -7.69
C VAL A 95 -20.73 -7.67 -8.67
N ALA A 96 -20.77 -8.17 -9.90
CA ALA A 96 -21.71 -7.68 -10.89
C ALA A 96 -23.11 -7.95 -10.35
N THR A 97 -23.71 -6.98 -9.68
CA THR A 97 -25.13 -7.01 -9.38
C THR A 97 -25.79 -7.08 -10.74
N ALA A 98 -26.41 -8.22 -11.06
CA ALA A 98 -27.21 -8.35 -12.27
C ALA A 98 -28.09 -7.10 -12.34
N ALA A 99 -27.87 -6.29 -13.38
CA ALA A 99 -28.57 -5.03 -13.55
C ALA A 99 -30.06 -5.31 -13.36
N GLY A 100 -30.66 -4.64 -12.37
CA GLY A 100 -32.05 -4.86 -12.01
C GLY A 100 -32.92 -4.82 -13.26
N ALA A 101 -33.78 -5.83 -13.40
CA ALA A 101 -34.81 -5.85 -14.42
C ALA A 101 -35.54 -4.49 -14.46
N PRO A 102 -35.82 -3.94 -15.65
CA PRO A 102 -36.59 -2.71 -15.74
C PRO A 102 -37.96 -2.92 -15.11
N ARG A 103 -38.43 -1.86 -14.43
CA ARG A 103 -39.73 -1.75 -13.74
C ARG A 103 -40.90 -2.32 -14.54
#